data_AF-R4W4W6-F1
#
_entry.id   AF-R4W4W6-F1
#
_cell.length_a   1.000
_cell.length_b   1.000
_cell.length_c   1.000
_cell.angle_alpha   90.00
_cell.angle_beta   90.00
_cell.angle_gamma   90.00
#
_symmetry.space_group_name_H-M   'P 1'
#
loop_
_entity.id
_entity.type
_entity.pdbx_description
1 polymer ?
#
loop_
_entity_poly.entity_id
_entity_poly.type
_entity_poly.pdbx_seq_one_letter_code
_entity_poly.pdbx_strand_id
1 'polypeptide(L)'
;MANDVPHEEPFTEKLRVPEALTFDDVLLRPKESTVEPDEADLSTRVSTNVELNVPVLSAAMDTVTEADLATALARQGGLGVLHRNMDVDDTVEHVEAVKTADELVIDRENVVTARADQTVRSVDDMMDEQGVSGAPVVDEDDQVLGIISATDLRPYLEVGERDEVSEAMTDEVITAGEDVGAREALELMYEHKIERVPIVDEENRLTGLITMQGILQRREHTNAVRDGEGRLRVGVAVGPFEEERATRADDAGADVLFIDTAHAHNRNVIEGSRDIASRVDADVVVGNVGTREAARELVDFADGIKVGIGPGSICTTRIVSGSGMPQITAVAQVADVASQHDVPVIADGGIRYSGDAIKAIAAGADAIMMGSYFAGTDEAPGRIITMNGKRYKQYRGMGSVGAMSADETDDNRYLKEEPDDGDEYVPEGVEAATPYKGSLESELHQLTGGMQSGMGYVGAESIPEFKQRSEFVRVSSAGQAESHAHDVVITDEAPNYSPGDE
;
A
#
# COMPACT_ATOMS: atom_id res chain seq x y z
N MET A 1 -69.28 3.73 -0.38
CA MET A 1 -68.39 2.60 -0.65
C MET A 1 -67.03 3.22 -0.89
N ALA A 2 -66.14 3.06 0.09
CA ALA A 2 -64.76 3.48 -0.02
C ALA A 2 -64.11 2.64 -1.12
N ASN A 3 -63.56 3.30 -2.13
CA ASN A 3 -62.66 2.65 -3.07
C ASN A 3 -61.29 2.62 -2.40
N ASP A 4 -61.03 1.56 -1.63
CA ASP A 4 -59.66 1.15 -1.29
C ASP A 4 -58.99 0.74 -2.61
N VAL A 5 -58.33 1.70 -3.25
CA VAL A 5 -57.33 1.43 -4.27
C VAL A 5 -56.05 1.05 -3.51
N PRO A 6 -55.41 -0.10 -3.81
CA PRO A 6 -54.17 -0.48 -3.14
C PRO A 6 -53.13 0.62 -3.30
N HIS A 7 -52.65 1.15 -2.18
CA HIS A 7 -51.70 2.26 -2.07
C HIS A 7 -50.24 1.88 -2.40
N GLU A 8 -50.03 0.80 -3.15
CA GLU A 8 -48.69 0.38 -3.50
C GLU A 8 -48.33 1.03 -4.84
N GLU A 9 -47.52 2.09 -4.79
CA GLU A 9 -46.86 2.71 -5.94
C GLU A 9 -45.41 2.16 -6.07
N PRO A 10 -45.18 0.84 -6.22
CA PRO A 10 -43.89 0.20 -5.96
C PRO A 10 -42.76 0.66 -6.90
N PHE A 11 -43.10 1.29 -8.02
CA PHE A 11 -42.12 1.82 -8.98
C PHE A 11 -41.87 3.31 -8.76
N THR A 12 -42.91 4.10 -8.48
CA THR A 12 -42.77 5.54 -8.22
C THR A 12 -42.16 5.81 -6.85
N GLU A 13 -42.38 4.92 -5.88
CA GLU A 13 -41.73 4.97 -4.57
C GLU A 13 -40.21 4.85 -4.68
N LYS A 14 -39.68 4.10 -5.67
CA LYS A 14 -38.24 4.01 -5.95
C LYS A 14 -37.61 5.34 -6.34
N LEU A 15 -38.41 6.31 -6.77
CA LEU A 15 -37.94 7.66 -7.11
C LEU A 15 -37.90 8.60 -5.88
N ARG A 16 -38.48 8.18 -4.75
CA ARG A 16 -38.45 8.93 -3.48
C ARG A 16 -37.22 8.55 -2.67
N VAL A 17 -36.05 8.88 -3.21
CA VAL A 17 -34.76 8.58 -2.58
C VAL A 17 -34.26 9.75 -1.72
N PRO A 18 -33.61 9.49 -0.57
CA PRO A 18 -32.86 10.52 0.14
C PRO A 18 -31.73 11.08 -0.73
N GLU A 19 -31.37 12.33 -0.48
CA GLU A 19 -30.20 12.94 -1.10
C GLU A 19 -28.91 12.24 -0.65
N ALA A 20 -27.99 12.03 -1.58
CA ALA A 20 -26.67 11.45 -1.35
C ALA A 20 -25.60 12.39 -1.91
N LEU A 21 -24.51 12.53 -1.17
CA LEU A 21 -23.48 13.55 -1.34
C LEU A 21 -22.13 12.93 -1.68
N THR A 22 -21.34 13.63 -2.49
CA THR A 22 -19.92 13.37 -2.77
C THR A 22 -19.04 14.51 -2.22
N PHE A 23 -17.72 14.44 -2.45
CA PHE A 23 -16.75 15.38 -1.90
C PHE A 23 -17.01 16.86 -2.26
N ASP A 24 -17.48 17.12 -3.48
CA ASP A 24 -17.76 18.47 -4.01
C ASP A 24 -19.09 19.05 -3.51
N ASP A 25 -19.93 18.25 -2.85
CA ASP A 25 -21.19 18.74 -2.28
C ASP A 25 -21.01 19.30 -0.87
N VAL A 26 -19.83 19.13 -0.25
CA VAL A 26 -19.59 19.46 1.16
C VAL A 26 -18.24 20.11 1.43
N LEU A 27 -18.21 20.97 2.45
CA LEU A 27 -17.01 21.52 3.09
C LEU A 27 -16.98 21.17 4.57
N LEU A 28 -15.78 21.15 5.16
CA LEU A 28 -15.63 21.06 6.61
C LEU A 28 -15.88 22.44 7.23
N ARG A 29 -16.70 22.48 8.27
CA ARG A 29 -16.97 23.69 9.05
C ARG A 29 -15.77 23.97 9.98
N PRO A 30 -15.11 25.14 9.86
CA PRO A 30 -14.06 25.52 10.80
C PRO A 30 -14.61 25.64 12.23
N LYS A 31 -13.79 25.27 13.22
CA LYS A 31 -14.12 25.29 14.65
C LYS A 31 -13.01 25.98 15.44
N GLU A 32 -13.26 26.23 16.73
CA GLU A 32 -12.22 26.71 17.65
C GLU A 32 -11.10 25.68 17.75
N SER A 33 -9.85 26.14 17.64
CA SER A 33 -8.66 25.31 17.61
C SER A 33 -7.50 25.96 18.37
N THR A 34 -6.77 25.14 19.11
CA THR A 34 -5.44 25.42 19.65
C THR A 34 -4.39 24.46 19.09
N VAL A 35 -4.77 23.66 18.09
CA VAL A 35 -3.94 22.60 17.51
C VAL A 35 -3.10 23.20 16.38
N GLU A 36 -1.79 23.09 16.50
CA GLU A 36 -0.88 23.40 15.40
C GLU A 36 -0.91 22.23 14.40
N PRO A 37 -1.10 22.48 13.09
CA PRO A 37 -1.25 21.40 12.10
C PRO A 37 -0.14 20.34 12.14
N ASP A 38 1.12 20.76 12.25
CA ASP A 38 2.27 19.84 12.22
C ASP A 38 2.34 18.93 13.46
N GLU A 39 1.58 19.22 14.52
CA GLU A 39 1.48 18.42 15.75
C GLU A 39 0.33 17.40 15.70
N ALA A 40 -0.56 17.49 14.71
CA ALA A 40 -1.72 16.60 14.60
C ALA A 40 -1.29 15.16 14.25
N ASP A 41 -1.75 14.20 15.05
CA ASP A 41 -1.47 12.79 14.91
C ASP A 41 -2.38 12.14 13.86
N LEU A 42 -1.74 11.58 12.83
CA LEU A 42 -2.39 10.90 11.70
C LEU A 42 -2.47 9.39 11.90
N SER A 43 -2.00 8.85 13.02
CA SER A 43 -2.06 7.42 13.30
C SER A 43 -3.49 6.88 13.23
N THR A 44 -3.64 5.68 12.67
CA THR A 44 -4.94 5.05 12.44
C THR A 44 -4.85 3.53 12.37
N ARG A 45 -6.00 2.87 12.21
CA ARG A 45 -6.10 1.43 11.90
C ARG A 45 -6.68 1.23 10.49
N VAL A 46 -6.17 0.24 9.77
CA VAL A 46 -6.75 -0.22 8.49
C VAL A 46 -7.52 -1.52 8.62
N SER A 47 -7.22 -2.27 9.67
CA SER A 47 -7.92 -3.48 10.09
C SER A 47 -7.85 -3.60 11.62
N THR A 48 -8.44 -4.64 12.19
CA THR A 48 -8.49 -4.87 13.64
C THR A 48 -7.11 -4.77 14.31
N ASN A 49 -6.08 -5.37 13.71
CA ASN A 49 -4.74 -5.51 14.29
C ASN A 49 -3.66 -4.66 13.59
N VAL A 50 -3.95 -4.08 12.41
CA VAL A 50 -2.97 -3.33 11.63
C VAL A 50 -3.16 -1.82 11.79
N GLU A 51 -2.30 -1.23 12.63
CA GLU A 51 -2.07 0.21 12.75
C GLU A 51 -1.13 0.76 11.66
N LEU A 52 -1.40 2.01 11.24
CA LEU A 52 -0.57 2.82 10.35
C LEU A 52 -0.23 4.16 11.02
N ASN A 53 0.88 4.78 10.59
CA ASN A 53 1.27 6.12 11.06
C ASN A 53 0.65 7.24 10.23
N VAL A 54 0.20 6.94 9.00
CA VAL A 54 -0.62 7.84 8.18
C VAL A 54 -1.80 7.07 7.57
N PRO A 55 -2.98 7.69 7.38
CA PRO A 55 -4.21 6.99 7.01
C PRO A 55 -4.32 6.78 5.49
N VAL A 56 -3.25 6.29 4.87
CA VAL A 56 -3.12 6.26 3.40
C VAL A 56 -2.67 4.88 2.92
N LEU A 57 -3.43 4.33 1.98
CA LEU A 57 -3.12 3.11 1.25
C LEU A 57 -3.00 3.40 -0.25
N SER A 58 -2.15 2.64 -0.94
CA SER A 58 -2.16 2.58 -2.39
C SER A 58 -3.13 1.50 -2.90
N ALA A 59 -3.77 1.76 -4.03
CA ALA A 59 -4.74 0.83 -4.61
C ALA A 59 -4.08 -0.41 -5.22
N ALA A 60 -4.74 -1.56 -5.09
CA ALA A 60 -4.36 -2.84 -5.69
C ALA A 60 -4.56 -2.83 -7.21
N MET A 61 -3.64 -2.19 -7.93
CA MET A 61 -3.70 -2.04 -9.37
C MET A 61 -2.31 -2.23 -9.99
N ASP A 62 -2.25 -2.88 -11.15
CA ASP A 62 -1.03 -3.18 -11.93
C ASP A 62 -0.25 -1.96 -12.46
N THR A 63 -0.83 -0.77 -12.31
CA THR A 63 -0.21 0.52 -12.65
C THR A 63 -0.06 1.41 -11.42
N VAL A 64 -0.18 0.83 -10.23
CA VAL A 64 -0.07 1.54 -8.94
C VAL A 64 0.83 0.80 -7.96
N THR A 65 0.59 -0.48 -7.64
CA THR A 65 1.26 -1.10 -6.49
C THR A 65 1.90 -2.44 -6.80
N GLU A 66 3.23 -2.43 -6.84
CA GLU A 66 4.13 -3.59 -6.75
C GLU A 66 5.08 -3.36 -5.55
N ALA A 67 6.07 -4.24 -5.35
CA ALA A 67 6.97 -4.22 -4.20
C ALA A 67 7.66 -2.85 -3.97
N ASP A 68 8.12 -2.16 -5.02
CA ASP A 68 8.80 -0.87 -4.90
C ASP A 68 7.89 0.20 -4.25
N LEU A 69 6.67 0.36 -4.76
CA LEU A 69 5.73 1.32 -4.22
C LEU A 69 5.23 0.90 -2.82
N ALA A 70 4.98 -0.39 -2.61
CA ALA A 70 4.57 -0.89 -1.31
C ALA A 70 5.63 -0.63 -0.23
N THR A 71 6.90 -0.90 -0.55
CA THR A 71 8.06 -0.60 0.30
C THR A 71 8.17 0.89 0.60
N ALA A 72 8.11 1.73 -0.44
CA ALA A 72 8.22 3.18 -0.29
C ALA A 72 7.09 3.76 0.58
N LEU A 73 5.85 3.30 0.38
CA LEU A 73 4.72 3.75 1.17
C LEU A 73 4.78 3.26 2.62
N ALA A 74 5.16 2.00 2.84
CA ALA A 74 5.35 1.42 4.17
C ALA A 74 6.42 2.17 4.97
N ARG A 75 7.55 2.54 4.34
CA ARG A 75 8.61 3.37 4.93
C ARG A 75 8.13 4.75 5.39
N GLN A 76 7.14 5.30 4.69
CA GLN A 76 6.54 6.59 5.00
C GLN A 76 5.31 6.50 5.91
N GLY A 77 4.96 5.29 6.35
CA GLY A 77 3.93 5.05 7.35
C GLY A 77 2.54 4.70 6.85
N GLY A 78 2.38 4.54 5.52
CA GLY A 78 1.15 4.06 4.89
C GLY A 78 1.21 2.55 4.59
N LEU A 79 0.27 2.02 3.81
CA LEU A 79 0.27 0.60 3.41
C LEU A 79 0.10 0.43 1.90
N GLY A 80 1.03 -0.29 1.26
CA GLY A 80 0.83 -0.72 -0.12
C GLY A 80 0.01 -2.00 -0.20
N VAL A 81 -0.95 -2.05 -1.13
CA VAL A 81 -1.71 -3.28 -1.43
C VAL A 81 -1.32 -3.81 -2.81
N LEU A 82 -0.63 -4.95 -2.85
CA LEU A 82 -0.23 -5.63 -4.08
C LEU A 82 -1.48 -6.08 -4.86
N HIS A 83 -1.43 -5.94 -6.19
CA HIS A 83 -2.54 -6.34 -7.05
C HIS A 83 -2.54 -7.84 -7.35
N ARG A 84 -3.66 -8.35 -7.86
CA ARG A 84 -3.82 -9.77 -8.22
C ARG A 84 -3.55 -10.11 -9.69
N ASN A 85 -3.30 -9.11 -10.55
CA ASN A 85 -2.90 -9.30 -11.97
C ASN A 85 -1.45 -9.81 -12.13
N MET A 86 -1.12 -10.86 -11.41
CA MET A 86 0.16 -11.58 -11.40
C MET A 86 -0.12 -13.00 -10.90
N ASP A 87 0.74 -13.97 -11.19
CA ASP A 87 0.53 -15.31 -10.67
C ASP A 87 0.80 -15.40 -9.16
N VAL A 88 0.56 -16.58 -8.56
CA VAL A 88 0.69 -16.78 -7.12
C VAL A 88 2.16 -16.74 -6.68
N ASP A 89 3.08 -17.21 -7.51
CA ASP A 89 4.49 -17.23 -7.17
C ASP A 89 5.08 -15.80 -7.26
N ASP A 90 4.72 -15.03 -8.29
CA ASP A 90 5.04 -13.59 -8.40
C ASP A 90 4.49 -12.80 -7.19
N THR A 91 3.29 -13.15 -6.71
CA THR A 91 2.72 -12.52 -5.51
C THR A 91 3.59 -12.75 -4.29
N VAL A 92 4.05 -13.99 -4.09
CA VAL A 92 4.94 -14.36 -2.99
C VAL A 92 6.26 -13.61 -3.09
N GLU A 93 6.88 -13.57 -4.28
CA GLU A 93 8.11 -12.83 -4.51
C GLU A 93 7.97 -11.34 -4.16
N HIS A 94 6.86 -10.70 -4.54
CA HIS A 94 6.60 -9.30 -4.19
C HIS A 94 6.36 -9.10 -2.68
N VAL A 95 5.68 -10.03 -1.99
CA VAL A 95 5.52 -9.96 -0.53
C VAL A 95 6.88 -10.06 0.13
N GLU A 96 7.67 -11.09 -0.18
CA GLU A 96 9.00 -11.33 0.38
C GLU A 96 9.94 -10.14 0.13
N ALA A 97 9.89 -9.55 -1.06
CA ALA A 97 10.66 -8.34 -1.37
C ALA A 97 10.32 -7.17 -0.44
N VAL A 98 9.04 -6.97 -0.08
CA VAL A 98 8.64 -5.92 0.86
C VAL A 98 9.05 -6.27 2.29
N LYS A 99 8.87 -7.52 2.71
CA LYS A 99 9.22 -7.98 4.08
C LYS A 99 10.73 -7.85 4.35
N THR A 100 11.55 -8.13 3.35
CA THR A 100 13.02 -8.11 3.44
C THR A 100 13.65 -6.73 3.20
N ALA A 101 12.92 -5.78 2.61
CA ALA A 101 13.46 -4.47 2.18
C ALA A 101 14.09 -3.61 3.30
N ASP A 102 13.73 -3.86 4.56
CA ASP A 102 14.12 -3.06 5.73
C ASP A 102 14.64 -3.93 6.89
N GLU A 103 14.99 -5.19 6.60
CA GLU A 103 15.50 -6.13 7.58
C GLU A 103 16.77 -5.61 8.25
N LEU A 104 16.79 -5.74 9.57
CA LEU A 104 17.96 -5.35 10.36
C LEU A 104 19.09 -6.39 10.21
N VAL A 105 18.69 -7.66 10.27
CA VAL A 105 19.55 -8.83 10.15
C VAL A 105 19.12 -9.53 8.87
N ILE A 106 20.08 -9.75 7.97
CA ILE A 106 19.88 -10.63 6.83
C ILE A 106 19.98 -12.04 7.36
N ASP A 107 18.90 -12.81 7.30
CA ASP A 107 18.87 -14.19 7.75
C ASP A 107 19.86 -15.06 6.98
N ARG A 108 20.41 -16.09 7.64
CA ARG A 108 21.43 -17.00 7.08
C ARG A 108 21.13 -17.46 5.66
N GLU A 109 19.88 -17.78 5.35
CA GLU A 109 19.45 -18.28 4.05
C GLU A 109 19.67 -17.27 2.91
N ASN A 110 19.64 -15.97 3.26
CA ASN A 110 19.81 -14.84 2.35
C ASN A 110 21.21 -14.21 2.41
N VAL A 111 22.09 -14.69 3.30
CA VAL A 111 23.47 -14.19 3.37
C VAL A 111 24.31 -14.82 2.26
N VAL A 112 24.84 -13.97 1.38
CA VAL A 112 25.88 -14.37 0.42
C VAL A 112 27.17 -14.69 1.17
N THR A 113 27.66 -15.92 1.05
CA THR A 113 28.88 -16.40 1.70
C THR A 113 29.93 -16.86 0.70
N ALA A 114 31.20 -16.66 1.02
CA ALA A 114 32.34 -17.20 0.28
C ALA A 114 32.97 -18.38 1.03
N ARG A 115 33.78 -19.19 0.34
CA ARG A 115 34.64 -20.22 0.91
C ARG A 115 36.10 -19.83 0.78
N ALA A 116 36.91 -20.29 1.73
CA ALA A 116 38.33 -19.96 1.80
C ALA A 116 39.13 -20.43 0.56
N ASP A 117 38.72 -21.53 -0.08
CA ASP A 117 39.36 -22.15 -1.24
C ASP A 117 38.87 -21.62 -2.59
N GLN A 118 37.85 -20.75 -2.60
CA GLN A 118 37.43 -20.07 -3.83
C GLN A 118 38.52 -19.11 -4.31
N THR A 119 38.55 -18.83 -5.62
CA THR A 119 39.47 -17.82 -6.17
C THR A 119 38.91 -16.42 -5.98
N VAL A 120 39.79 -15.43 -5.83
CA VAL A 120 39.46 -14.00 -5.79
C VAL A 120 38.47 -13.62 -6.91
N ARG A 121 38.75 -14.00 -8.16
CA ARG A 121 37.85 -13.70 -9.29
C ARG A 121 36.46 -14.31 -9.13
N SER A 122 36.37 -15.55 -8.65
CA SER A 122 35.06 -16.20 -8.49
C SER A 122 34.20 -15.54 -7.41
N VAL A 123 34.83 -15.01 -6.35
CA VAL A 123 34.12 -14.28 -5.30
C VAL A 123 33.78 -12.86 -5.75
N ASP A 124 34.66 -12.19 -6.49
CA ASP A 124 34.37 -10.88 -7.10
C ASP A 124 33.16 -10.97 -8.05
N ASP A 125 33.17 -11.95 -8.97
CA ASP A 125 32.05 -12.20 -9.89
C ASP A 125 30.75 -12.52 -9.12
N MET A 126 30.82 -13.38 -8.09
CA MET A 126 29.67 -13.72 -7.24
C MET A 126 29.12 -12.47 -6.50
N MET A 127 30.00 -11.65 -5.93
CA MET A 127 29.62 -10.44 -5.21
C MET A 127 28.96 -9.42 -6.15
N ASP A 128 29.49 -9.24 -7.35
CA ASP A 128 28.91 -8.37 -8.39
C ASP A 128 27.55 -8.90 -8.88
N GLU A 129 27.43 -10.21 -9.12
CA GLU A 129 26.19 -10.85 -9.55
C GLU A 129 25.08 -10.74 -8.50
N GLN A 130 25.43 -10.88 -7.22
CA GLN A 130 24.49 -10.77 -6.10
C GLN A 130 24.31 -9.33 -5.59
N GLY A 131 25.04 -8.35 -6.15
CA GLY A 131 24.95 -6.95 -5.76
C GLY A 131 25.41 -6.64 -4.33
N VAL A 132 26.29 -7.48 -3.75
CA VAL A 132 26.80 -7.31 -2.39
C VAL A 132 28.26 -6.85 -2.41
N SER A 133 28.64 -5.92 -1.54
CA SER A 133 30.01 -5.38 -1.49
C SER A 133 30.92 -6.08 -0.47
N GLY A 134 30.44 -7.16 0.15
CA GLY A 134 31.24 -8.06 0.98
C GLY A 134 30.42 -9.24 1.50
N ALA A 135 31.13 -10.32 1.86
CA ALA A 135 30.55 -11.60 2.26
C ALA A 135 31.35 -12.21 3.44
N PRO A 136 30.69 -12.85 4.42
CA PRO A 136 31.36 -13.74 5.35
C PRO A 136 32.02 -14.90 4.60
N VAL A 137 33.19 -15.33 5.06
CA VAL A 137 33.88 -16.54 4.59
C VAL A 137 33.59 -17.65 5.59
N VAL A 138 33.01 -18.75 5.13
CA VAL A 138 32.57 -19.88 5.99
C VAL A 138 33.11 -21.22 5.52
N ASP A 139 33.14 -22.22 6.41
CA ASP A 139 33.44 -23.62 6.06
C ASP A 139 32.17 -24.42 5.70
N GLU A 140 32.31 -25.76 5.60
CA GLU A 140 31.20 -26.65 5.26
C GLU A 140 30.14 -26.77 6.39
N ASP A 141 30.49 -26.40 7.63
CA ASP A 141 29.63 -26.45 8.81
C ASP A 141 29.13 -25.05 9.22
N ASP A 142 29.25 -24.06 8.33
CA ASP A 142 28.90 -22.65 8.52
C ASP A 142 29.73 -21.90 9.58
N GLN A 143 30.89 -22.43 9.97
CA GLN A 143 31.78 -21.71 10.87
C GLN A 143 32.34 -20.46 10.18
N VAL A 144 32.22 -19.31 10.83
CA VAL A 144 32.77 -18.06 10.31
C VAL A 144 34.30 -18.10 10.43
N LEU A 145 34.97 -18.16 9.27
CA LEU A 145 36.44 -18.18 9.14
C LEU A 145 37.03 -16.79 8.89
N GLY A 146 36.26 -15.91 8.25
CA GLY A 146 36.75 -14.62 7.76
C GLY A 146 35.64 -13.72 7.23
N ILE A 147 36.02 -12.53 6.76
CA ILE A 147 35.16 -11.68 5.94
C ILE A 147 35.97 -11.15 4.75
N ILE A 148 35.33 -11.07 3.59
CA ILE A 148 35.92 -10.55 2.35
C ILE A 148 35.05 -9.42 1.80
N SER A 149 35.66 -8.30 1.41
CA SER A 149 34.95 -7.16 0.81
C SER A 149 35.55 -6.76 -0.54
N ALA A 150 34.80 -5.95 -1.29
CA ALA A 150 35.29 -5.38 -2.54
C ALA A 150 36.58 -4.54 -2.35
N THR A 151 36.81 -4.00 -1.14
CA THR A 151 38.05 -3.29 -0.82
C THR A 151 39.23 -4.25 -0.69
N ASP A 152 39.00 -5.46 -0.17
CA ASP A 152 40.01 -6.49 0.05
C ASP A 152 40.38 -7.23 -1.25
N LEU A 153 39.42 -7.39 -2.18
CA LEU A 153 39.65 -8.02 -3.48
C LEU A 153 40.43 -7.13 -4.45
N ARG A 154 40.22 -5.79 -4.41
CA ARG A 154 40.81 -4.81 -5.34
C ARG A 154 42.31 -4.97 -5.61
N PRO A 155 43.20 -5.18 -4.62
CA PRO A 155 44.63 -5.36 -4.86
C PRO A 155 45.00 -6.62 -5.64
N TYR A 156 44.13 -7.63 -5.66
CA TYR A 156 44.35 -8.93 -6.31
C TYR A 156 43.75 -8.97 -7.72
N LEU A 157 42.82 -8.07 -8.04
CA LEU A 157 42.30 -7.93 -9.40
C LEU A 157 43.43 -7.61 -10.39
N GLU A 158 43.39 -8.22 -11.58
CA GLU A 158 44.40 -8.14 -12.64
C GLU A 158 45.77 -8.81 -12.37
N VAL A 159 46.14 -9.09 -11.12
CA VAL A 159 47.49 -9.59 -10.77
C VAL A 159 47.48 -10.95 -10.05
N GLY A 160 46.43 -11.23 -9.28
CA GLY A 160 46.28 -12.37 -8.37
C GLY A 160 44.88 -12.99 -8.41
N GLU A 161 44.19 -12.89 -9.54
CA GLU A 161 42.78 -13.32 -9.70
C GLU A 161 42.52 -14.81 -9.42
N ARG A 162 43.58 -15.62 -9.42
CA ARG A 162 43.54 -17.07 -9.14
C ARG A 162 43.99 -17.43 -7.73
N ASP A 163 44.42 -16.44 -6.95
CA ASP A 163 44.81 -16.64 -5.57
C ASP A 163 43.55 -17.00 -4.77
N GLU A 164 43.73 -17.78 -3.70
CA GLU A 164 42.64 -18.23 -2.84
C GLU A 164 42.14 -17.08 -1.96
N VAL A 165 40.84 -17.06 -1.65
CA VAL A 165 40.21 -16.04 -0.80
C VAL A 165 40.86 -15.97 0.58
N SER A 166 41.36 -17.09 1.10
CA SER A 166 42.13 -17.11 2.35
C SER A 166 43.38 -16.23 2.35
N GLU A 167 43.91 -15.86 1.18
CA GLU A 167 45.06 -14.95 1.08
C GLU A 167 44.67 -13.47 1.09
N ALA A 168 43.39 -13.16 0.88
CA ALA A 168 42.85 -11.79 0.77
C ALA A 168 41.88 -11.41 1.90
N MET A 169 41.25 -12.39 2.55
CA MET A 169 40.23 -12.15 3.57
C MET A 169 40.81 -11.58 4.87
N THR A 170 39.92 -11.00 5.69
CA THR A 170 40.23 -10.66 7.08
C THR A 170 39.84 -11.83 7.98
N ASP A 171 40.83 -12.46 8.63
CA ASP A 171 40.64 -13.66 9.47
C ASP A 171 40.13 -13.34 10.89
N GLU A 172 40.41 -12.13 11.40
CA GLU A 172 39.95 -11.70 12.74
C GLU A 172 38.59 -11.01 12.60
N VAL A 173 37.53 -11.82 12.61
CA VAL A 173 36.16 -11.35 12.41
C VAL A 173 35.53 -10.93 13.73
N ILE A 174 34.96 -9.74 13.75
CA ILE A 174 34.08 -9.30 14.82
C ILE A 174 32.67 -9.81 14.52
N THR A 175 32.18 -10.69 15.37
CA THR A 175 30.83 -11.27 15.28
C THR A 175 29.96 -10.80 16.44
N ALA A 176 28.64 -11.00 16.32
CA ALA A 176 27.69 -10.76 17.38
C ALA A 176 26.73 -11.95 17.52
N GLY A 177 26.10 -12.10 18.70
CA GLY A 177 25.09 -13.14 18.93
C GLY A 177 23.73 -12.77 18.34
N GLU A 178 22.83 -13.75 18.29
CA GLU A 178 21.48 -13.64 17.69
C GLU A 178 20.61 -12.52 18.29
N ASP A 179 20.84 -12.15 19.56
CA ASP A 179 20.07 -11.12 20.26
C ASP A 179 20.55 -9.67 19.98
N VAL A 180 21.54 -9.47 19.10
CA VAL A 180 22.15 -8.15 18.92
C VAL A 180 21.17 -7.13 18.34
N GLY A 181 21.04 -5.99 19.02
CA GLY A 181 20.21 -4.88 18.55
C GLY A 181 20.96 -3.95 17.58
N ALA A 182 20.20 -3.19 16.79
CA ALA A 182 20.76 -2.22 15.82
C ALA A 182 21.78 -1.25 16.45
N ARG A 183 21.53 -0.83 17.70
CA ARG A 183 22.43 0.08 18.43
C ARG A 183 23.76 -0.58 18.78
N GLU A 184 23.72 -1.80 19.30
CA GLU A 184 24.90 -2.54 19.70
C GLU A 184 25.74 -2.93 18.47
N ALA A 185 25.08 -3.40 17.40
CA ALA A 185 25.74 -3.65 16.12
C ALA A 185 26.44 -2.40 15.56
N LEU A 186 25.78 -1.23 15.65
CA LEU A 186 26.38 0.04 15.23
C LEU A 186 27.58 0.44 16.11
N GLU A 187 27.50 0.20 17.42
CA GLU A 187 28.61 0.44 18.36
C GLU A 187 29.83 -0.44 18.01
N LEU A 188 29.62 -1.74 17.73
CA LEU A 188 30.67 -2.65 17.25
C LEU A 188 31.29 -2.16 15.93
N MET A 189 30.45 -1.76 14.98
CA MET A 189 30.90 -1.24 13.69
C MET A 189 31.78 0.00 13.83
N TYR A 190 31.43 0.94 14.71
CA TYR A 190 32.24 2.13 14.95
C TYR A 190 33.54 1.85 15.71
N GLU A 191 33.49 1.00 16.74
CA GLU A 191 34.65 0.65 17.55
C GLU A 191 35.72 -0.05 16.69
N HIS A 192 35.29 -1.02 15.89
CA HIS A 192 36.18 -1.84 15.08
C HIS A 192 36.38 -1.31 13.65
N LYS A 193 35.69 -0.21 13.28
CA LYS A 193 35.74 0.42 11.95
C LYS A 193 35.39 -0.54 10.81
N ILE A 194 34.35 -1.33 11.02
CA ILE A 194 33.82 -2.31 10.08
C ILE A 194 32.41 -1.89 9.64
N GLU A 195 31.99 -2.37 8.48
CA GLU A 195 30.67 -2.05 7.91
C GLU A 195 29.68 -3.22 8.00
N ARG A 196 30.15 -4.39 8.45
CA ARG A 196 29.41 -5.66 8.47
C ARG A 196 29.76 -6.42 9.74
N VAL A 197 28.76 -7.02 10.36
CA VAL A 197 28.90 -7.84 11.56
C VAL A 197 28.15 -9.16 11.31
N PRO A 198 28.86 -10.27 11.10
CA PRO A 198 28.24 -11.59 11.04
C PRO A 198 27.59 -11.93 12.38
N ILE A 199 26.38 -12.48 12.31
CA ILE A 199 25.62 -12.97 13.46
C ILE A 199 25.87 -14.47 13.56
N VAL A 200 26.19 -14.94 14.76
CA VAL A 200 26.56 -16.33 15.00
C VAL A 200 25.85 -16.93 16.20
N ASP A 201 25.68 -18.26 16.19
CA ASP A 201 25.21 -19.04 17.33
C ASP A 201 26.31 -19.27 18.39
N GLU A 202 25.97 -20.00 19.46
CA GLU A 202 26.91 -20.37 20.54
C GLU A 202 28.10 -21.22 20.06
N GLU A 203 27.98 -21.89 18.91
CA GLU A 203 29.02 -22.72 18.29
C GLU A 203 29.80 -21.97 17.20
N ASN A 204 29.61 -20.65 17.05
CA ASN A 204 30.23 -19.79 16.03
C ASN A 204 29.83 -20.12 14.58
N ARG A 205 28.64 -20.69 14.39
CA ARG A 205 28.04 -20.87 13.06
C ARG A 205 27.29 -19.62 12.63
N LEU A 206 27.41 -19.24 11.37
CA LEU A 206 26.71 -18.10 10.81
C LEU A 206 25.19 -18.30 10.87
N THR A 207 24.49 -17.37 11.50
CA THR A 207 23.02 -17.31 11.57
C THR A 207 22.45 -16.08 10.85
N GLY A 208 23.28 -15.07 10.57
CA GLY A 208 22.85 -13.91 9.78
C GLY A 208 23.95 -12.87 9.58
N LEU A 209 23.58 -11.71 9.03
CA LEU A 209 24.50 -10.60 8.77
C LEU A 209 23.81 -9.25 9.01
N ILE A 210 24.45 -8.38 9.80
CA ILE A 210 24.02 -6.98 9.92
C ILE A 210 24.99 -6.10 9.12
N THR A 211 24.45 -5.16 8.35
CA THR A 211 25.23 -4.18 7.59
C THR A 211 24.97 -2.77 8.08
N MET A 212 26.00 -1.92 8.02
CA MET A 212 25.90 -0.49 8.34
C MET A 212 24.82 0.18 7.48
N GLN A 213 24.76 -0.17 6.20
CA GLN A 213 23.76 0.35 5.26
C GLN A 213 22.34 0.01 5.71
N GLY A 214 22.07 -1.24 6.11
CA GLY A 214 20.76 -1.66 6.63
C GLY A 214 20.36 -0.88 7.89
N ILE A 215 21.30 -0.69 8.83
CA ILE A 215 21.05 0.14 10.03
C ILE A 215 20.72 1.59 9.65
N LEU A 216 21.46 2.19 8.72
CA LEU A 216 21.25 3.58 8.30
C LEU A 216 19.90 3.75 7.60
N GLN A 217 19.56 2.88 6.64
CA GLN A 217 18.26 2.91 5.95
C GLN A 217 17.09 2.79 6.94
N ARG A 218 17.18 1.83 7.87
CA ARG A 218 16.14 1.65 8.91
C ARG A 218 15.97 2.89 9.79
N ARG A 219 17.05 3.63 10.08
CA ARG A 219 17.02 4.88 10.87
C ARG A 219 16.51 6.08 10.09
N GLU A 220 16.67 6.12 8.77
CA GLU A 220 16.11 7.18 7.92
C GLU A 220 14.57 7.10 7.91
N HIS A 221 14.01 5.90 7.99
CA HIS A 221 12.56 5.66 7.98
C HIS A 221 12.00 5.44 9.39
N THR A 222 11.97 6.49 10.20
CA THR A 222 11.40 6.45 11.56
C THR A 222 9.88 6.33 11.56
N ASN A 223 9.22 6.77 10.49
CA ASN A 223 7.77 6.68 10.33
C ASN A 223 7.30 5.35 9.72
N ALA A 224 8.20 4.40 9.49
CA ALA A 224 7.87 3.16 8.81
C ALA A 224 6.89 2.31 9.62
N VAL A 225 5.91 1.70 8.94
CA VAL A 225 5.01 0.72 9.55
C VAL A 225 5.65 -0.67 9.48
N ARG A 226 5.85 -1.27 10.66
CA ARG A 226 6.53 -2.55 10.81
C ARG A 226 5.69 -3.55 11.60
N ASP A 227 5.82 -4.83 11.29
CA ASP A 227 5.19 -5.92 12.02
C ASP A 227 5.91 -6.19 13.37
N GLY A 228 5.45 -7.20 14.11
CA GLY A 228 6.03 -7.58 15.40
C GLY A 228 7.49 -8.05 15.32
N GLU A 229 7.94 -8.48 14.14
CA GLU A 229 9.31 -8.93 13.85
C GLU A 229 10.15 -7.77 13.28
N GLY A 230 9.55 -6.60 13.09
CA GLY A 230 10.23 -5.40 12.62
C GLY A 230 10.41 -5.34 11.10
N ARG A 231 9.72 -6.18 10.32
CA ARG A 231 9.68 -6.13 8.85
C ARG A 231 8.60 -5.16 8.40
N LEU A 232 8.69 -4.60 7.19
CA LEU A 232 7.66 -3.69 6.69
C LEU A 232 6.32 -4.40 6.55
N ARG A 233 5.23 -3.63 6.70
CA ARG A 233 3.88 -4.15 6.48
C ARG A 233 3.46 -4.06 5.01
N VAL A 234 2.74 -5.07 4.54
CA VAL A 234 2.23 -5.16 3.15
C VAL A 234 0.83 -5.75 3.12
N GLY A 235 -0.02 -5.23 2.23
CA GLY A 235 -1.32 -5.81 1.92
C GLY A 235 -1.30 -6.54 0.58
N VAL A 236 -2.19 -7.51 0.39
CA VAL A 236 -2.34 -8.26 -0.86
C VAL A 236 -3.80 -8.35 -1.26
N ALA A 237 -4.13 -8.00 -2.51
CA ALA A 237 -5.45 -8.23 -3.05
C ALA A 237 -5.64 -9.71 -3.45
N VAL A 238 -6.77 -10.26 -3.05
CA VAL A 238 -7.19 -11.62 -3.39
C VAL A 238 -8.66 -11.62 -3.81
N GLY A 239 -9.02 -12.48 -4.75
CA GLY A 239 -10.40 -12.75 -5.11
C GLY A 239 -11.10 -13.59 -4.04
N PRO A 240 -12.44 -13.57 -4.00
CA PRO A 240 -13.22 -14.30 -2.99
C PRO A 240 -13.16 -15.83 -3.13
N PHE A 241 -12.59 -16.34 -4.23
CA PHE A 241 -12.45 -17.77 -4.52
C PHE A 241 -10.97 -18.18 -4.73
N GLU A 242 -10.02 -17.28 -4.44
CA GLU A 242 -8.58 -17.52 -4.62
C GLU A 242 -7.94 -18.02 -3.31
N GLU A 243 -8.42 -19.15 -2.80
CA GLU A 243 -7.99 -19.74 -1.51
C GLU A 243 -6.47 -20.03 -1.49
N GLU A 244 -5.93 -20.53 -2.60
CA GLU A 244 -4.50 -20.82 -2.74
C GLU A 244 -3.66 -19.55 -2.68
N ARG A 245 -4.04 -18.49 -3.42
CA ARG A 245 -3.35 -17.19 -3.37
C ARG A 245 -3.38 -16.62 -1.96
N ALA A 246 -4.54 -16.66 -1.31
CA ALA A 246 -4.69 -16.14 0.06
C ALA A 246 -3.76 -16.85 1.04
N THR A 247 -3.74 -18.19 1.01
CA THR A 247 -2.88 -18.98 1.91
C THR A 247 -1.40 -18.76 1.60
N ARG A 248 -1.01 -18.73 0.32
CA ARG A 248 0.39 -18.51 -0.09
C ARG A 248 0.88 -17.11 0.26
N ALA A 249 0.04 -16.08 0.13
CA ALA A 249 0.38 -14.72 0.52
C ALA A 249 0.49 -14.57 2.05
N ASP A 250 -0.38 -15.23 2.81
CA ASP A 250 -0.33 -15.30 4.26
C ASP A 250 0.96 -16.00 4.75
N ASP A 251 1.28 -17.17 4.18
CA ASP A 251 2.52 -17.92 4.47
C ASP A 251 3.79 -17.09 4.16
N ALA A 252 3.74 -16.23 3.13
CA ALA A 252 4.83 -15.32 2.77
C ALA A 252 4.94 -14.10 3.70
N GLY A 253 3.99 -13.89 4.61
CA GLY A 253 4.00 -12.83 5.61
C GLY A 253 3.23 -11.56 5.23
N ALA A 254 2.23 -11.66 4.35
CA ALA A 254 1.29 -10.57 4.11
C ALA A 254 0.55 -10.20 5.42
N ASP A 255 0.45 -8.91 5.73
CA ASP A 255 -0.14 -8.44 6.99
C ASP A 255 -1.67 -8.27 6.90
N VAL A 256 -2.17 -7.97 5.69
CA VAL A 256 -3.60 -7.78 5.42
C VAL A 256 -3.97 -8.33 4.05
N LEU A 257 -4.98 -9.19 3.99
CA LEU A 257 -5.59 -9.65 2.74
C LEU A 257 -6.82 -8.80 2.40
N PHE A 258 -6.85 -8.26 1.19
CA PHE A 258 -7.97 -7.48 0.69
C PHE A 258 -8.80 -8.33 -0.27
N ILE A 259 -9.97 -8.80 0.16
CA ILE A 259 -10.93 -9.40 -0.77
C ILE A 259 -11.41 -8.30 -1.70
N ASP A 260 -11.00 -8.39 -2.98
CA ASP A 260 -11.18 -7.31 -3.94
C ASP A 260 -12.16 -7.68 -5.05
N THR A 261 -13.43 -7.30 -4.85
CA THR A 261 -14.49 -7.49 -5.85
C THR A 261 -15.23 -6.18 -6.15
N ALA A 262 -15.91 -6.11 -7.30
CA ALA A 262 -16.79 -5.00 -7.61
C ALA A 262 -18.06 -4.97 -6.72
N HIS A 263 -18.52 -6.13 -6.22
CA HIS A 263 -19.75 -6.23 -5.44
C HIS A 263 -19.65 -7.24 -4.30
N ALA A 264 -19.12 -6.80 -3.15
CA ALA A 264 -18.94 -7.67 -1.99
C ALA A 264 -20.26 -8.05 -1.29
N HIS A 265 -21.39 -7.42 -1.62
CA HIS A 265 -22.70 -7.83 -1.08
C HIS A 265 -23.37 -8.95 -1.89
N ASN A 266 -22.59 -9.68 -2.70
CA ASN A 266 -23.00 -10.95 -3.31
C ASN A 266 -22.85 -12.08 -2.28
N ARG A 267 -23.84 -12.98 -2.19
CA ARG A 267 -23.83 -14.09 -1.22
C ARG A 267 -22.63 -15.03 -1.38
N ASN A 268 -22.29 -15.39 -2.61
CA ASN A 268 -21.15 -16.27 -2.87
C ASN A 268 -19.83 -15.59 -2.46
N VAL A 269 -19.72 -14.27 -2.69
CA VAL A 269 -18.56 -13.51 -2.27
C VAL A 269 -18.46 -13.50 -0.75
N ILE A 270 -19.54 -13.22 -0.03
CA ILE A 270 -19.54 -13.22 1.44
C ILE A 270 -19.14 -14.58 2.00
N GLU A 271 -19.66 -15.66 1.43
CA GLU A 271 -19.33 -17.03 1.85
C GLU A 271 -17.85 -17.35 1.57
N GLY A 272 -17.33 -17.01 0.38
CA GLY A 272 -15.93 -17.19 0.03
C GLY A 272 -14.97 -16.35 0.87
N SER A 273 -15.30 -15.08 1.12
CA SER A 273 -14.53 -14.20 2.00
C SER A 273 -14.46 -14.73 3.43
N ARG A 274 -15.58 -15.26 3.95
CA ARG A 274 -15.63 -15.84 5.30
C ARG A 274 -14.80 -17.11 5.41
N ASP A 275 -14.80 -17.91 4.35
CA ASP A 275 -13.99 -19.13 4.29
C ASP A 275 -12.49 -18.80 4.24
N ILE A 276 -12.05 -17.85 3.41
CA ILE A 276 -10.67 -17.34 3.40
C ILE A 276 -10.26 -16.82 4.79
N ALA A 277 -11.08 -15.95 5.40
CA ALA A 277 -10.80 -15.40 6.74
C ALA A 277 -10.71 -16.46 7.85
N SER A 278 -11.20 -17.68 7.61
CA SER A 278 -11.10 -18.79 8.58
C SER A 278 -9.83 -19.64 8.43
N ARG A 279 -9.01 -19.38 7.41
CA ARG A 279 -7.87 -20.21 7.01
C ARG A 279 -6.52 -19.49 7.04
N VAL A 280 -6.55 -18.16 7.14
CA VAL A 280 -5.36 -17.31 7.16
C VAL A 280 -5.21 -16.64 8.53
N ASP A 281 -3.98 -16.32 8.90
CA ASP A 281 -3.66 -15.57 10.12
C ASP A 281 -3.65 -14.05 9.87
N ALA A 282 -3.38 -13.60 8.64
CA ALA A 282 -3.48 -12.20 8.22
C ALA A 282 -4.90 -11.63 8.39
N ASP A 283 -4.98 -10.34 8.73
CA ASP A 283 -6.26 -9.64 8.84
C ASP A 283 -6.97 -9.60 7.46
N VAL A 284 -8.29 -9.79 7.43
CA VAL A 284 -9.05 -9.81 6.17
C VAL A 284 -9.96 -8.59 6.03
N VAL A 285 -9.64 -7.73 5.05
CA VAL A 285 -10.46 -6.59 4.65
C VAL A 285 -11.35 -6.96 3.47
N VAL A 286 -12.66 -6.70 3.56
CA VAL A 286 -13.62 -7.09 2.51
C VAL A 286 -14.21 -5.88 1.80
N GLY A 287 -14.19 -5.88 0.47
CA GLY A 287 -14.86 -4.87 -0.34
C GLY A 287 -14.98 -5.20 -1.83
N ASN A 288 -15.62 -4.36 -2.63
CA ASN A 288 -16.15 -3.06 -2.24
C ASN A 288 -17.64 -3.14 -1.85
N VAL A 289 -18.02 -2.34 -0.86
CA VAL A 289 -19.41 -2.10 -0.47
C VAL A 289 -19.74 -0.60 -0.56
N GLY A 290 -21.03 -0.26 -0.46
CA GLY A 290 -21.47 1.15 -0.45
C GLY A 290 -22.74 1.41 0.36
N THR A 291 -23.22 0.44 1.14
CA THR A 291 -24.50 0.53 1.86
C THR A 291 -24.40 -0.06 3.27
N ARG A 292 -25.32 0.37 4.16
CA ARG A 292 -25.44 -0.15 5.54
C ARG A 292 -25.69 -1.65 5.55
N GLU A 293 -26.53 -2.13 4.64
CA GLU A 293 -26.94 -3.53 4.54
C GLU A 293 -25.76 -4.42 4.23
N ALA A 294 -24.90 -3.99 3.29
CA ALA A 294 -23.69 -4.72 2.96
C ALA A 294 -22.72 -4.76 4.15
N ALA A 295 -22.55 -3.64 4.86
CA ALA A 295 -21.67 -3.58 6.03
C ALA A 295 -22.12 -4.57 7.14
N ARG A 296 -23.43 -4.63 7.44
CA ARG A 296 -23.96 -5.54 8.47
C ARG A 296 -23.65 -7.01 8.22
N GLU A 297 -23.49 -7.39 6.95
CA GLU A 297 -23.22 -8.77 6.56
C GLU A 297 -21.73 -9.13 6.66
N LEU A 298 -20.85 -8.12 6.76
CA LEU A 298 -19.39 -8.28 6.79
C LEU A 298 -18.80 -8.08 8.18
N VAL A 299 -19.34 -7.16 8.99
CA VAL A 299 -18.75 -6.76 10.31
C VAL A 299 -18.56 -7.90 11.30
N ASP A 300 -19.24 -9.03 11.13
CA ASP A 300 -19.12 -10.18 12.04
C ASP A 300 -17.85 -11.00 11.81
N PHE A 301 -17.19 -10.87 10.66
CA PHE A 301 -16.00 -11.68 10.32
C PHE A 301 -14.89 -10.93 9.59
N ALA A 302 -15.16 -9.74 9.03
CA ALA A 302 -14.14 -8.94 8.36
C ALA A 302 -13.41 -8.05 9.37
N ASP A 303 -12.09 -8.01 9.29
CA ASP A 303 -11.23 -7.14 10.11
C ASP A 303 -11.22 -5.69 9.63
N GLY A 304 -11.73 -5.43 8.43
CA GLY A 304 -11.95 -4.09 7.91
C GLY A 304 -12.89 -4.11 6.70
N ILE A 305 -13.44 -2.95 6.35
CA ILE A 305 -14.39 -2.82 5.24
C ILE A 305 -13.90 -1.78 4.25
N LYS A 306 -13.76 -2.18 2.97
CA LYS A 306 -13.39 -1.28 1.87
C LYS A 306 -14.63 -0.76 1.15
N VAL A 307 -14.75 0.57 1.06
CA VAL A 307 -15.97 1.28 0.65
C VAL A 307 -15.74 2.10 -0.61
N GLY A 308 -16.56 1.83 -1.63
CA GLY A 308 -16.60 2.64 -2.84
C GLY A 308 -17.08 1.85 -4.06
N ILE A 309 -18.23 2.20 -4.61
CA ILE A 309 -18.74 1.60 -5.86
C ILE A 309 -18.88 2.69 -6.93
N GLY A 310 -17.97 2.62 -7.90
CA GLY A 310 -17.85 3.57 -9.01
C GLY A 310 -17.32 4.99 -8.74
N PRO A 311 -16.70 5.37 -7.60
CA PRO A 311 -16.18 6.73 -7.41
C PRO A 311 -14.82 6.95 -8.10
N GLY A 312 -14.10 5.88 -8.48
CA GLY A 312 -12.75 5.95 -9.03
C GLY A 312 -12.70 6.76 -10.33
N SER A 313 -11.61 7.52 -10.52
CA SER A 313 -11.40 8.44 -11.66
C SER A 313 -11.48 7.77 -13.04
N ILE A 314 -11.22 6.47 -13.09
CA ILE A 314 -11.20 5.66 -14.31
C ILE A 314 -12.26 4.55 -14.30
N CYS A 315 -13.17 4.57 -13.33
CA CYS A 315 -14.24 3.58 -13.20
C CYS A 315 -15.49 4.06 -13.92
N THR A 316 -16.04 3.23 -14.80
CA THR A 316 -17.26 3.53 -15.57
C THR A 316 -18.47 2.71 -15.10
N THR A 317 -18.35 1.93 -14.01
CA THR A 317 -19.45 1.11 -13.43
C THR A 317 -20.76 1.89 -13.33
N ARG A 318 -20.76 3.12 -12.79
CA ARG A 318 -21.98 3.94 -12.67
C ARG A 318 -22.63 4.27 -14.01
N ILE A 319 -21.83 4.43 -15.05
CA ILE A 319 -22.30 4.77 -16.40
C ILE A 319 -22.77 3.52 -17.13
N VAL A 320 -22.01 2.42 -17.02
CA VAL A 320 -22.25 1.18 -17.78
C VAL A 320 -23.35 0.33 -17.13
N SER A 321 -23.31 0.12 -15.82
CA SER A 321 -24.29 -0.70 -15.10
C SER A 321 -25.42 0.11 -14.47
N GLY A 322 -25.27 1.43 -14.35
CA GLY A 322 -26.21 2.30 -13.64
C GLY A 322 -26.13 2.18 -12.10
N SER A 323 -25.18 1.42 -11.57
CA SER A 323 -25.07 1.14 -10.13
C SER A 323 -23.90 1.88 -9.48
N GLY A 324 -24.11 2.41 -8.27
CA GLY A 324 -23.07 3.04 -7.46
C GLY A 324 -23.64 3.95 -6.38
N MET A 325 -22.76 4.53 -5.57
CA MET A 325 -23.13 5.37 -4.42
C MET A 325 -22.21 6.59 -4.30
N PRO A 326 -22.73 7.82 -4.15
CA PRO A 326 -21.90 8.99 -3.84
C PRO A 326 -21.03 8.76 -2.60
N GLN A 327 -19.74 9.09 -2.71
CA GLN A 327 -18.71 8.48 -1.85
C GLN A 327 -18.82 8.90 -0.38
N ILE A 328 -19.07 10.18 -0.09
CA ILE A 328 -19.26 10.66 1.29
C ILE A 328 -20.43 9.95 1.96
N THR A 329 -21.55 9.79 1.24
CA THR A 329 -22.71 9.08 1.79
C THR A 329 -22.45 7.58 1.96
N ALA A 330 -21.75 6.94 1.03
CA ALA A 330 -21.37 5.54 1.14
C ALA A 330 -20.52 5.29 2.39
N VAL A 331 -19.46 6.09 2.57
CA VAL A 331 -18.56 6.02 3.72
C VAL A 331 -19.32 6.22 5.02
N ALA A 332 -20.12 7.28 5.13
CA ALA A 332 -20.88 7.57 6.35
C ALA A 332 -21.86 6.45 6.72
N GLN A 333 -22.55 5.89 5.72
CA GLN A 333 -23.48 4.78 5.96
C GLN A 333 -22.78 3.52 6.45
N VAL A 334 -21.65 3.16 5.85
CA VAL A 334 -20.88 1.99 6.27
C VAL A 334 -20.25 2.20 7.64
N ALA A 335 -19.65 3.38 7.88
CA ALA A 335 -19.02 3.74 9.15
C ALA A 335 -19.99 3.74 10.34
N ASP A 336 -21.24 4.19 10.15
CA ASP A 336 -22.28 4.10 11.18
C ASP A 336 -22.54 2.66 11.65
N VAL A 337 -22.36 1.67 10.78
CA VAL A 337 -22.51 0.24 11.13
C VAL A 337 -21.20 -0.27 11.71
N ALA A 338 -20.09 -0.10 10.98
CA ALA A 338 -18.78 -0.66 11.34
C ALA A 338 -18.27 -0.17 12.71
N SER A 339 -18.50 1.10 13.04
CA SER A 339 -18.12 1.68 14.34
C SER A 339 -18.81 1.05 15.54
N GLN A 340 -19.98 0.42 15.38
CA GLN A 340 -20.66 -0.31 16.46
C GLN A 340 -19.95 -1.62 16.80
N HIS A 341 -19.07 -2.09 15.91
CA HIS A 341 -18.34 -3.36 15.99
C HIS A 341 -16.81 -3.14 16.10
N ASP A 342 -16.34 -1.89 16.20
CA ASP A 342 -14.91 -1.53 16.17
C ASP A 342 -14.16 -2.01 14.90
N VAL A 343 -14.87 -2.12 13.77
CA VAL A 343 -14.30 -2.51 12.48
C VAL A 343 -13.90 -1.26 11.68
N PRO A 344 -12.63 -1.11 11.28
CA PRO A 344 -12.17 0.03 10.48
C PRO A 344 -12.79 0.10 9.08
N VAL A 345 -12.93 1.32 8.57
CA VAL A 345 -13.49 1.61 7.24
C VAL A 345 -12.45 2.29 6.36
N ILE A 346 -12.26 1.77 5.15
CA ILE A 346 -11.33 2.32 4.15
C ILE A 346 -12.15 2.94 3.02
N ALA A 347 -11.99 4.25 2.78
CA ALA A 347 -12.61 4.93 1.64
C ALA A 347 -11.76 4.77 0.38
N ASP A 348 -12.28 4.05 -0.62
CA ASP A 348 -11.59 3.70 -1.86
C ASP A 348 -12.17 4.46 -3.06
N GLY A 349 -11.35 5.34 -3.65
CA GLY A 349 -11.64 6.05 -4.88
C GLY A 349 -12.38 7.38 -4.75
N GLY A 350 -12.28 8.20 -5.80
CA GLY A 350 -12.91 9.53 -5.91
C GLY A 350 -12.16 10.68 -5.23
N ILE A 351 -11.05 10.39 -4.56
CA ILE A 351 -10.22 11.37 -3.85
C ILE A 351 -9.22 11.97 -4.84
N ARG A 352 -9.22 13.29 -4.99
CA ARG A 352 -8.32 14.02 -5.90
C ARG A 352 -7.30 14.87 -5.15
N TYR A 353 -7.75 15.50 -4.07
CA TYR A 353 -6.98 16.44 -3.27
C TYR A 353 -6.93 15.99 -1.81
N SER A 354 -5.98 16.51 -1.04
CA SER A 354 -5.91 16.30 0.42
C SER A 354 -7.17 16.75 1.15
N GLY A 355 -7.89 17.75 0.63
CA GLY A 355 -9.21 18.14 1.11
C GLY A 355 -10.26 17.03 0.96
N ASP A 356 -10.24 16.26 -0.12
CA ASP A 356 -11.15 15.12 -0.32
C ASP A 356 -10.79 13.98 0.65
N ALA A 357 -9.49 13.74 0.86
CA ALA A 357 -8.98 12.73 1.79
C ALA A 357 -9.49 12.98 3.21
N ILE A 358 -9.29 14.19 3.73
CA ILE A 358 -9.70 14.52 5.10
C ILE A 358 -11.23 14.59 5.25
N LYS A 359 -11.98 14.93 4.18
CA LYS A 359 -13.45 14.81 4.17
C LYS A 359 -13.90 13.34 4.25
N ALA A 360 -13.19 12.41 3.63
CA ALA A 360 -13.50 10.98 3.76
C ALA A 360 -13.33 10.50 5.21
N ILE A 361 -12.25 10.93 5.88
CA ILE A 361 -12.02 10.65 7.29
C ILE A 361 -13.13 11.25 8.16
N ALA A 362 -13.49 12.52 7.94
CA ALA A 362 -14.60 13.18 8.63
C ALA A 362 -15.95 12.46 8.43
N ALA A 363 -16.16 11.84 7.26
CA ALA A 363 -17.35 11.05 6.98
C ALA A 363 -17.35 9.69 7.71
N GLY A 364 -16.25 9.28 8.33
CA GLY A 364 -16.16 8.10 9.18
C GLY A 364 -15.10 7.08 8.77
N ALA A 365 -14.42 7.26 7.62
CA ALA A 365 -13.33 6.36 7.22
C ALA A 365 -12.13 6.48 8.16
N ASP A 366 -11.49 5.37 8.50
CA ASP A 366 -10.24 5.30 9.27
C ASP A 366 -9.01 5.52 8.38
N ALA A 367 -9.10 5.10 7.12
CA ALA A 367 -8.07 5.32 6.12
C ALA A 367 -8.64 5.55 4.72
N ILE A 368 -7.79 6.00 3.80
CA ILE A 368 -8.13 6.22 2.40
C ILE A 368 -7.25 5.37 1.48
N MET A 369 -7.85 4.83 0.42
CA MET A 369 -7.13 4.11 -0.64
C MET A 369 -7.11 4.93 -1.93
N MET A 370 -5.91 5.08 -2.49
CA MET A 370 -5.61 6.02 -3.57
C MET A 370 -4.96 5.30 -4.76
N GLY A 371 -5.57 5.40 -5.94
CA GLY A 371 -5.01 4.88 -7.20
C GLY A 371 -4.29 5.97 -8.00
N SER A 372 -5.06 6.79 -8.72
CA SER A 372 -4.53 7.80 -9.66
C SER A 372 -3.58 8.81 -9.04
N TYR A 373 -3.68 9.04 -7.73
CA TYR A 373 -2.80 9.94 -7.00
C TYR A 373 -1.35 9.45 -6.99
N PHE A 374 -1.14 8.12 -6.90
CA PHE A 374 0.18 7.49 -6.83
C PHE A 374 0.67 6.92 -8.17
N ALA A 375 -0.21 6.63 -9.12
CA ALA A 375 0.17 6.08 -10.43
C ALA A 375 1.23 6.90 -11.22
N GLY A 376 1.39 8.19 -10.88
CA GLY A 376 2.35 9.09 -11.50
C GLY A 376 3.72 9.16 -10.82
N THR A 377 3.93 8.46 -9.70
CA THR A 377 5.17 8.56 -8.92
C THR A 377 6.30 7.71 -9.51
N ASP A 378 7.53 7.90 -9.06
CA ASP A 378 8.70 7.14 -9.50
C ASP A 378 8.54 5.63 -9.26
N GLU A 379 8.02 5.27 -8.09
CA GLU A 379 7.91 3.90 -7.56
C GLU A 379 6.71 3.13 -8.10
N ALA A 380 5.68 3.81 -8.62
CA ALA A 380 4.55 3.13 -9.22
C ALA A 380 4.97 2.32 -10.46
N PRO A 381 4.44 1.12 -10.70
CA PRO A 381 4.71 0.38 -11.93
C PRO A 381 4.15 1.15 -13.14
N GLY A 382 4.76 0.93 -14.30
CA GLY A 382 4.31 1.54 -15.56
C GLY A 382 5.34 2.45 -16.22
N ARG A 383 5.25 2.51 -17.55
CA ARG A 383 6.24 3.18 -18.39
C ARG A 383 6.04 4.70 -18.38
N ILE A 384 7.15 5.43 -18.26
CA ILE A 384 7.15 6.88 -18.49
C ILE A 384 7.04 7.13 -19.99
N ILE A 385 6.01 7.89 -20.38
CA ILE A 385 5.76 8.32 -21.76
C ILE A 385 5.87 9.84 -21.85
N THR A 386 6.39 10.33 -22.97
CA THR A 386 6.49 11.78 -23.23
C THR A 386 5.44 12.19 -24.24
N MET A 387 4.53 13.09 -23.84
CA MET A 387 3.48 13.65 -24.69
C MET A 387 3.59 15.17 -24.67
N ASN A 388 3.75 15.79 -25.84
CA ASN A 388 3.89 17.26 -25.99
C ASN A 388 4.99 17.87 -25.09
N GLY A 389 6.10 17.15 -24.89
CA GLY A 389 7.22 17.59 -24.06
C GLY A 389 6.99 17.48 -22.54
N LYS A 390 5.82 17.01 -22.10
CA LYS A 390 5.53 16.68 -20.69
C LYS A 390 5.64 15.17 -20.47
N ARG A 391 6.09 14.78 -19.27
CA ARG A 391 6.19 13.38 -18.84
C ARG A 391 4.88 12.92 -18.22
N TYR A 392 4.46 11.71 -18.56
CA TYR A 392 3.29 11.02 -18.02
C TYR A 392 3.68 9.58 -17.67
N LYS A 393 2.91 8.92 -16.81
CA LYS A 393 2.93 7.46 -16.62
C LYS A 393 1.64 6.83 -17.12
N GLN A 394 1.76 5.61 -17.64
CA GLN A 394 0.61 4.80 -18.02
C GLN A 394 -0.23 4.47 -16.77
N TYR A 395 -1.55 4.62 -16.87
CA TYR A 395 -2.48 4.34 -15.77
C TYR A 395 -3.75 3.70 -16.30
N ARG A 396 -4.16 2.54 -15.78
CA ARG A 396 -5.35 1.84 -16.24
C ARG A 396 -6.19 1.28 -15.11
N GLY A 397 -7.48 1.10 -15.36
CA GLY A 397 -8.42 0.62 -14.37
C GLY A 397 -8.55 -0.88 -14.44
N MET A 398 -8.75 -1.53 -13.30
CA MET A 398 -8.93 -2.99 -13.25
C MET A 398 -10.11 -3.46 -14.13
N GLY A 399 -11.07 -2.57 -14.42
CA GLY A 399 -12.18 -2.84 -15.34
C GLY A 399 -11.95 -2.48 -16.81
N SER A 400 -10.75 -2.03 -17.19
CA SER A 400 -10.40 -1.78 -18.58
C SER A 400 -10.12 -3.11 -19.29
N VAL A 401 -10.26 -3.11 -20.62
CA VAL A 401 -9.98 -4.31 -21.43
C VAL A 401 -8.55 -4.80 -21.21
N GLY A 402 -7.56 -3.91 -21.23
CA GLY A 402 -6.16 -4.32 -21.07
C GLY A 402 -5.82 -4.86 -19.68
N ALA A 403 -6.53 -4.44 -18.62
CA ALA A 403 -6.36 -5.00 -17.28
C ALA A 403 -7.12 -6.33 -17.13
N MET A 404 -8.34 -6.43 -17.67
CA MET A 404 -9.13 -7.67 -17.68
C MET A 404 -8.46 -8.78 -18.50
N SER A 405 -7.82 -8.45 -19.62
CA SER A 405 -7.11 -9.43 -20.46
C SER A 405 -5.72 -9.81 -19.94
N ALA A 406 -5.20 -9.08 -18.93
CA ALA A 406 -3.96 -9.41 -18.25
C ALA A 406 -4.20 -10.19 -16.95
N ASP A 407 -5.45 -10.31 -16.52
CA ASP A 407 -5.87 -11.16 -15.41
C ASP A 407 -6.01 -12.59 -15.95
N GLU A 408 -4.97 -13.41 -15.83
CA GLU A 408 -4.94 -14.80 -16.32
C GLU A 408 -5.71 -15.79 -15.40
N THR A 409 -6.54 -15.28 -14.48
CA THR A 409 -7.31 -16.10 -13.53
C THR A 409 -8.74 -16.37 -14.01
N ASP A 410 -9.19 -17.62 -13.88
CA ASP A 410 -10.55 -18.09 -14.26
C ASP A 410 -11.70 -17.31 -13.57
N ASP A 411 -11.41 -16.61 -12.45
CA ASP A 411 -12.36 -15.83 -11.65
C ASP A 411 -12.03 -14.32 -11.68
N ASN A 412 -12.44 -13.65 -12.76
CA ASN A 412 -12.25 -12.22 -12.94
C ASN A 412 -13.07 -11.39 -11.91
N ARG A 413 -12.52 -10.27 -11.43
CA ARG A 413 -13.11 -9.30 -10.48
C ARG A 413 -14.59 -8.96 -10.77
N TYR A 414 -14.99 -9.01 -12.03
CA TYR A 414 -16.33 -8.66 -12.51
C TYR A 414 -17.29 -9.86 -12.68
N LEU A 415 -16.87 -11.08 -12.28
CA LEU A 415 -17.67 -12.31 -12.25
C LEU A 415 -18.36 -12.63 -13.60
N LYS A 416 -17.60 -12.55 -14.69
CA LYS A 416 -18.06 -12.89 -16.06
C LYS A 416 -17.21 -14.04 -16.58
N GLU A 417 -17.85 -15.00 -17.26
CA GLU A 417 -17.14 -16.08 -17.99
C GLU A 417 -16.20 -15.45 -19.04
N GLU A 418 -14.97 -15.97 -19.17
CA GLU A 418 -14.04 -15.55 -20.22
C GLU A 418 -14.65 -15.84 -21.60
N PRO A 419 -14.85 -14.83 -22.46
CA PRO A 419 -15.30 -15.07 -23.82
C PRO A 419 -14.12 -15.53 -24.70
N ASP A 420 -14.38 -16.48 -25.62
CA ASP A 420 -13.40 -17.00 -26.59
C ASP A 420 -12.81 -15.90 -27.51
N ASP A 421 -13.47 -14.74 -27.64
CA ASP A 421 -13.04 -13.58 -28.42
C ASP A 421 -13.13 -12.29 -27.57
N GLY A 422 -12.03 -11.50 -27.52
CA GLY A 422 -11.94 -10.27 -26.72
C GLY A 422 -12.94 -9.14 -27.03
N ASP A 423 -13.76 -9.31 -28.08
CA ASP A 423 -14.82 -8.38 -28.48
C ASP A 423 -16.11 -8.50 -27.63
N GLU A 424 -16.23 -9.50 -26.75
CA GLU A 424 -17.42 -9.70 -25.89
C GLU A 424 -17.28 -9.11 -24.46
N TYR A 425 -16.12 -8.55 -24.09
CA TYR A 425 -15.96 -7.87 -22.81
C TYR A 425 -16.84 -6.61 -22.73
N VAL A 426 -17.53 -6.43 -21.60
CA VAL A 426 -18.23 -5.17 -21.27
C VAL A 426 -17.41 -4.46 -20.18
N PRO A 427 -16.46 -3.57 -20.56
CA PRO A 427 -15.52 -2.97 -19.64
C PRO A 427 -16.19 -1.94 -18.72
N GLU A 428 -15.75 -1.92 -17.46
CA GLU A 428 -16.18 -0.98 -16.42
C GLU A 428 -15.04 -0.04 -16.00
N GLY A 429 -14.01 0.07 -16.82
CA GLY A 429 -12.89 0.99 -16.65
C GLY A 429 -12.25 1.45 -17.97
N VAL A 430 -11.33 2.41 -17.87
CA VAL A 430 -10.61 2.98 -19.00
C VAL A 430 -9.08 2.91 -18.81
N GLU A 431 -8.35 3.06 -19.90
CA GLU A 431 -6.90 3.28 -19.89
C GLU A 431 -6.60 4.76 -20.16
N ALA A 432 -5.65 5.30 -19.42
CA ALA A 432 -5.29 6.71 -19.44
C ALA A 432 -3.78 6.89 -19.22
N ALA A 433 -3.36 8.16 -19.25
CA ALA A 433 -2.04 8.56 -18.81
C ALA A 433 -2.20 9.59 -17.70
N THR A 434 -1.44 9.44 -16.61
CA THR A 434 -1.42 10.40 -15.50
C THR A 434 -0.15 11.25 -15.58
N PRO A 435 -0.17 12.55 -15.25
CA PRO A 435 1.05 13.35 -15.19
C PRO A 435 2.10 12.70 -14.28
N TYR A 436 3.37 12.80 -14.67
CA TYR A 436 4.47 12.36 -13.82
C TYR A 436 4.65 13.30 -12.63
N LYS A 437 4.76 12.74 -11.42
CA LYS A 437 4.71 13.47 -10.15
C LYS A 437 6.03 13.55 -9.37
N GLY A 438 7.02 12.72 -9.72
CA GLY A 438 8.26 12.58 -8.92
C GLY A 438 8.09 11.50 -7.85
N SER A 439 8.75 11.63 -6.70
CA SER A 439 8.75 10.57 -5.68
C SER A 439 7.43 10.48 -4.90
N LEU A 440 7.07 9.28 -4.47
CA LEU A 440 5.93 9.03 -3.60
C LEU A 440 6.03 9.79 -2.29
N GLU A 441 7.23 9.86 -1.71
CA GLU A 441 7.48 10.59 -0.46
C GLU A 441 7.03 12.05 -0.54
N SER A 442 7.37 12.74 -1.63
CA SER A 442 6.99 14.14 -1.83
C SER A 442 5.47 14.29 -1.94
N GLU A 443 4.82 13.44 -2.74
CA GLU A 443 3.37 13.47 -2.93
C GLU A 443 2.60 13.14 -1.65
N LEU A 444 3.10 12.20 -0.85
CA LEU A 444 2.52 11.82 0.43
C LEU A 444 2.70 12.90 1.48
N HIS A 445 3.85 13.59 1.51
CA HIS A 445 4.08 14.73 2.39
C HIS A 445 3.07 15.85 2.12
N GLN A 446 2.80 16.17 0.85
CA GLN A 446 1.78 17.15 0.47
C GLN A 446 0.36 16.71 0.87
N LEU A 447 0.07 15.42 0.69
CA LEU A 447 -1.23 14.84 1.06
C LEU A 447 -1.49 14.96 2.56
N THR A 448 -0.55 14.45 3.36
CA THR A 448 -0.63 14.39 4.83
C THR A 448 -0.57 15.78 5.47
N GLY A 449 0.28 16.69 4.98
CA GLY A 449 0.30 18.08 5.43
C GLY A 449 -1.02 18.81 5.17
N GLY A 450 -1.67 18.54 4.03
CA GLY A 450 -3.01 19.05 3.75
C GLY A 450 -4.09 18.49 4.69
N MET A 451 -3.99 17.21 5.05
CA MET A 451 -4.89 16.58 6.02
C MET A 451 -4.72 17.17 7.42
N GLN A 452 -3.47 17.32 7.88
CA GLN A 452 -3.12 17.98 9.14
C GLN A 452 -3.61 19.43 9.20
N SER A 453 -3.50 20.18 8.10
CA SER A 453 -4.09 21.52 8.01
C SER A 453 -5.61 21.49 8.22
N GLY A 454 -6.31 20.54 7.60
CA GLY A 454 -7.74 20.29 7.83
C GLY A 454 -8.08 19.99 9.29
N MET A 455 -7.25 19.18 9.96
CA MET A 455 -7.37 18.89 11.39
C MET A 455 -7.18 20.14 12.25
N GLY A 456 -6.20 20.98 11.92
CA GLY A 456 -5.98 22.28 12.56
C GLY A 456 -7.20 23.22 12.45
N TYR A 457 -7.88 23.27 11.29
CA TYR A 457 -9.11 24.06 11.12
C TYR A 457 -10.31 23.55 11.93
N VAL A 458 -10.39 22.24 12.19
CA VAL A 458 -11.43 21.63 13.03
C VAL A 458 -11.03 21.63 14.53
N GLY A 459 -9.74 21.83 14.80
CA GLY A 459 -9.14 21.79 16.12
C GLY A 459 -9.17 20.42 16.74
N ALA A 460 -8.65 19.42 16.02
CA ALA A 460 -8.51 18.05 16.49
C ALA A 460 -7.06 17.59 16.42
N GLU A 461 -6.57 16.98 17.49
CA GLU A 461 -5.18 16.53 17.63
C GLU A 461 -4.96 15.11 17.10
N SER A 462 -6.03 14.34 16.87
CA SER A 462 -5.97 12.94 16.42
C SER A 462 -7.12 12.59 15.47
N ILE A 463 -6.95 11.51 14.68
CA ILE A 463 -8.01 11.01 13.77
C ILE A 463 -9.34 10.71 14.51
N PRO A 464 -9.37 10.01 15.67
CA PRO A 464 -10.62 9.78 16.39
C PRO A 464 -11.31 11.07 16.86
N GLU A 465 -10.54 12.03 17.37
CA GLU A 465 -11.07 13.33 17.77
C GLU A 465 -11.61 14.10 16.55
N PHE A 466 -10.89 14.04 15.43
CA PHE A 466 -11.29 14.70 14.19
C PHE A 466 -12.63 14.19 13.69
N LYS A 467 -12.84 12.86 13.68
CA LYS A 467 -14.14 12.25 13.34
C LYS A 467 -15.26 12.77 14.23
N GLN A 468 -15.05 12.81 15.54
CA GLN A 468 -16.05 13.28 16.51
C GLN A 468 -16.37 14.77 16.37
N ARG A 469 -15.36 15.59 16.08
CA ARG A 469 -15.48 17.05 16.03
C ARG A 469 -15.90 17.59 14.68
N SER A 470 -15.61 16.89 13.59
CA SER A 470 -15.89 17.40 12.25
C SER A 470 -17.40 17.64 12.03
N GLU A 471 -17.73 18.70 11.31
CA GLU A 471 -19.10 18.99 10.87
C GLU A 471 -19.05 19.41 9.40
N PHE A 472 -19.97 18.90 8.59
CA PHE A 472 -20.08 19.30 7.19
C PHE A 472 -21.03 20.48 7.00
N VAL A 473 -20.72 21.32 6.00
CA VAL A 473 -21.63 22.29 5.40
C VAL A 473 -21.83 21.90 3.96
N ARG A 474 -23.09 21.78 3.51
CA ARG A 474 -23.38 21.55 2.09
C ARG A 474 -23.14 22.82 1.29
N VAL A 475 -22.56 22.66 0.11
CA VAL A 475 -22.36 23.74 -0.85
C VAL A 475 -23.17 23.49 -2.13
N SER A 476 -23.51 24.57 -2.82
CA SER A 476 -24.05 24.47 -4.17
C SER A 476 -22.91 24.40 -5.19
N SER A 477 -23.23 24.11 -6.45
CA SER A 477 -22.23 24.17 -7.54
C SER A 477 -21.53 25.54 -7.63
N ALA A 478 -22.21 26.64 -7.26
CA ALA A 478 -21.58 27.96 -7.20
C ALA A 478 -20.59 28.08 -6.02
N GLY A 479 -20.88 27.46 -4.88
CA GLY A 479 -19.95 27.39 -3.75
C GLY A 479 -18.74 26.48 -4.06
N GLN A 480 -18.94 25.42 -4.83
CA GLN A 480 -17.83 24.61 -5.33
C GLN A 480 -16.94 25.41 -6.29
N ALA A 481 -17.52 26.15 -7.22
CA ALA A 481 -16.76 27.04 -8.11
C ALA A 481 -15.99 28.12 -7.33
N GLU A 482 -16.59 28.70 -6.28
CA GLU A 482 -15.93 29.64 -5.36
C GLU A 482 -14.76 29.00 -4.59
N SER A 483 -14.83 27.71 -4.29
CA SER A 483 -13.81 27.00 -3.52
C SER A 483 -12.50 26.80 -4.29
N HIS A 484 -12.55 26.75 -5.62
CA HIS A 484 -11.38 26.69 -6.48
C HIS A 484 -10.80 28.09 -6.73
N ALA A 485 -9.52 28.17 -7.12
CA ALA A 485 -8.93 29.41 -7.60
C ALA A 485 -9.73 29.91 -8.83
N HIS A 486 -10.30 31.11 -8.74
CA HIS A 486 -11.15 31.70 -9.76
C HIS A 486 -10.75 33.15 -10.08
N ASP A 487 -11.14 33.64 -11.26
CA ASP A 487 -10.87 35.00 -11.75
C ASP A 487 -9.37 35.38 -11.86
N VAL A 488 -8.49 34.40 -12.01
CA VAL A 488 -7.03 34.58 -12.17
C VAL A 488 -6.43 33.63 -13.20
N VAL A 489 -5.26 33.98 -13.73
CA VAL A 489 -4.42 33.07 -14.52
C VAL A 489 -3.34 32.50 -13.61
N ILE A 490 -3.33 31.18 -13.42
CA ILE A 490 -2.30 30.49 -12.64
C ILE A 490 -0.99 30.56 -13.43
N THR A 491 0.05 31.15 -12.84
CA THR A 491 1.39 31.23 -13.45
C THR A 491 2.24 30.01 -13.10
N ASP A 492 2.06 29.49 -11.90
CA ASP A 492 2.81 28.38 -11.33
C ASP A 492 1.84 27.52 -10.52
N GLU A 493 1.74 26.24 -10.86
CA GLU A 493 0.91 25.29 -10.12
C GLU A 493 1.60 24.88 -8.82
N ALA A 494 0.82 24.76 -7.75
CA ALA A 494 1.31 24.24 -6.48
C ALA A 494 1.31 22.70 -6.54
N PRO A 495 2.26 22.01 -5.89
CA PRO A 495 2.33 20.53 -5.90
C PRO A 495 1.03 19.84 -5.44
N ASN A 496 0.27 20.48 -4.56
CA ASN A 496 -0.96 19.96 -3.97
C ASN A 496 -2.26 20.45 -4.68
N TYR A 497 -2.15 21.25 -5.75
CA TYR A 497 -3.30 21.81 -6.44
C TYR A 497 -3.03 22.04 -7.94
N SER A 498 -3.66 21.20 -8.76
CA SER A 498 -3.87 21.46 -10.19
C SER A 498 -5.38 21.53 -10.45
N PRO A 499 -5.91 22.66 -10.95
CA PRO A 499 -7.27 22.67 -11.47
C PRO A 499 -7.31 21.75 -12.70
N GLY A 500 -8.39 20.98 -12.86
CA GLY A 500 -8.59 20.22 -14.09
C GLY A 500 -8.60 21.17 -15.29
N ASP A 501 -7.93 20.79 -16.38
CA ASP A 501 -8.09 21.46 -17.67
C ASP A 501 -9.58 21.34 -18.08
N GLU A 502 -10.32 22.46 -18.10
CA GLU A 502 -11.60 22.55 -18.83
C GLU A 502 -11.39 22.62 -20.34
#